data_AF-A0A0Q1AV53-F1
#
_entry.id   AF-A0A0Q1AV53-F1
#
_cell.length_a   1.000
_cell.length_b   1.000
_cell.length_c   1.000
_cell.angle_alpha   90.00
_cell.angle_beta   90.00
_cell.angle_gamma   90.00
#
_symmetry.space_group_name_H-M   'P 1'
#
loop_
_entity.id
_entity.type
_entity.pdbx_description
1 polymer ?
#
loop_
_entity_poly.entity_id
_entity_poly.type
_entity_poly.pdbx_seq_one_letter_code
_entity_poly.pdbx_strand_id
1 'polypeptide(L)'
;MKKIIVIITILIIFNNLTASEKSARTAMLASLLIPGGGQFYTGRTTRGLIISVIQGTLLTSTIYSHFKYRYYDQRYDLTANPDDSLRARGFYDMRNDLLWWDALVITISVADAYVGAKMYGFYEKAPNGENRINIGIEYNW
;
A
#
# COMPACT_ATOMS: atom_id res chain seq x y z
N MET A 1 -22.38 -17.53 0.25
CA MET A 1 -21.59 -18.48 1.06
C MET A 1 -20.39 -19.09 0.30
N LYS A 2 -20.58 -19.77 -0.84
CA LYS A 2 -19.46 -20.39 -1.59
C LYS A 2 -18.33 -19.43 -2.00
N LYS A 3 -18.66 -18.18 -2.39
CA LYS A 3 -17.67 -17.13 -2.74
C LYS A 3 -16.80 -16.70 -1.54
N ILE A 4 -17.37 -16.67 -0.33
CA ILE A 4 -16.65 -16.33 0.90
C ILE A 4 -15.68 -17.45 1.28
N ILE A 5 -16.12 -18.70 1.12
CA ILE A 5 -15.26 -19.87 1.34
C ILE A 5 -14.07 -19.86 0.38
N VAL A 6 -14.29 -19.56 -0.91
CA VAL A 6 -13.20 -19.46 -1.89
C VAL A 6 -12.20 -18.37 -1.53
N ILE A 7 -12.66 -17.19 -1.07
CA ILE A 7 -11.77 -16.11 -0.64
C ILE A 7 -10.97 -16.54 0.61
N ILE A 8 -11.60 -17.19 1.58
CA ILE A 8 -10.93 -17.70 2.77
C ILE A 8 -9.92 -18.79 2.41
N THR A 9 -10.25 -19.70 1.49
CA THR A 9 -9.32 -20.74 1.02
C THR A 9 -8.14 -20.12 0.27
N ILE A 10 -8.36 -19.11 -0.57
CA ILE A 10 -7.27 -18.36 -1.23
C ILE A 10 -6.38 -17.68 -0.18
N LEU A 11 -6.96 -17.03 0.84
CA LEU A 11 -6.21 -16.41 1.92
C LEU A 11 -5.41 -17.42 2.75
N ILE A 12 -5.94 -18.62 3.00
CA ILE A 12 -5.25 -19.70 3.73
C ILE A 12 -4.12 -20.31 2.89
N ILE A 13 -4.32 -20.50 1.59
CA ILE A 13 -3.28 -21.00 0.68
C ILE A 13 -2.13 -19.99 0.56
N PHE A 14 -2.43 -18.69 0.50
CA PHE A 14 -1.42 -17.62 0.53
C PHE A 14 -0.61 -17.59 1.83
N ASN A 15 -1.18 -18.00 2.96
CA ASN A 15 -0.46 -18.04 4.26
C ASN A 15 0.51 -19.22 4.40
N ASN A 16 0.26 -20.35 3.72
CA ASN A 16 1.08 -21.57 3.87
C ASN A 16 2.24 -21.67 2.87
N LEU A 17 2.31 -20.78 1.88
CA LEU A 17 3.42 -20.66 0.94
C LEU A 17 4.42 -19.64 1.48
N THR A 18 5.31 -20.02 2.41
CA THR A 18 6.75 -19.62 2.42
C THR A 18 7.42 -19.82 3.78
N ALA A 19 8.29 -20.83 3.85
CA ALA A 19 9.51 -20.84 4.66
C ALA A 19 10.74 -20.67 3.73
N SER A 20 10.63 -19.78 2.74
CA SER A 20 11.66 -19.47 1.75
C SER A 20 11.79 -17.95 1.66
N GLU A 21 13.02 -17.45 1.59
CA GLU A 21 13.33 -16.02 1.57
C GLU A 21 12.39 -15.22 0.64
N LYS A 22 11.76 -14.17 1.16
CA LYS A 22 10.86 -13.34 0.35
C LYS A 22 11.67 -12.47 -0.61
N SER A 23 11.26 -12.46 -1.87
CA SER A 23 11.90 -11.63 -2.88
C SER A 23 11.63 -10.14 -2.63
N ALA A 24 12.70 -9.36 -2.41
CA ALA A 24 12.61 -7.91 -2.25
C ALA A 24 12.00 -7.23 -3.49
N ARG A 25 12.35 -7.71 -4.69
CA ARG A 25 11.78 -7.22 -5.94
C ARG A 25 10.26 -7.43 -5.99
N THR A 26 9.80 -8.61 -5.59
CA THR A 26 8.37 -8.93 -5.56
C THR A 26 7.64 -8.09 -4.51
N ALA A 27 8.22 -7.88 -3.32
CA ALA A 27 7.64 -7.04 -2.28
C ALA A 27 7.49 -5.58 -2.72
N MET A 28 8.51 -5.03 -3.38
CA MET A 28 8.48 -3.67 -3.93
C MET A 28 7.40 -3.54 -5.02
N LEU A 29 7.36 -4.46 -5.99
CA LEU A 29 6.34 -4.46 -7.05
C LEU A 29 4.93 -4.59 -6.47
N ALA A 30 4.74 -5.45 -5.46
CA ALA A 30 3.46 -5.58 -4.79
C ALA A 30 3.01 -4.27 -4.13
N SER A 31 3.94 -3.49 -3.55
CA SER A 31 3.64 -2.19 -2.93
C SER A 31 3.35 -1.08 -3.93
N LEU A 32 3.90 -1.16 -5.14
CA LEU A 32 3.62 -0.22 -6.22
C LEU A 32 2.22 -0.44 -6.81
N LEU A 33 1.81 -1.70 -6.95
CA LEU A 33 0.55 -2.07 -7.60
C LEU A 33 -0.63 -2.05 -6.64
N ILE A 34 -0.41 -2.43 -5.39
CA ILE A 34 -1.46 -2.59 -4.39
C ILE A 34 -1.05 -1.84 -3.12
N PRO A 35 -1.90 -0.94 -2.59
CA PRO A 35 -1.65 -0.29 -1.31
C PRO A 35 -1.35 -1.30 -0.20
N GLY A 36 -0.14 -1.21 0.39
CA GLY A 36 0.32 -2.13 1.44
C GLY A 36 0.72 -3.54 0.94
N GLY A 37 0.74 -3.78 -0.37
CA GLY A 37 0.93 -5.10 -0.96
C GLY A 37 2.24 -5.79 -0.59
N GLY A 38 3.35 -5.06 -0.51
CA GLY A 38 4.63 -5.62 -0.08
C GLY A 38 4.68 -5.97 1.40
N GLN A 39 3.97 -5.22 2.24
CA GLN A 39 3.84 -5.53 3.67
C GLN A 39 3.03 -6.81 3.85
N PHE A 40 1.93 -7.01 3.12
CA PHE A 40 1.20 -8.27 3.14
C PHE A 40 2.04 -9.43 2.59
N TYR A 41 2.77 -9.23 1.50
CA TYR A 41 3.66 -10.25 0.92
C TYR A 41 4.75 -10.70 1.90
N THR A 42 5.27 -9.77 2.72
CA THR A 42 6.28 -10.02 3.76
C THR A 42 5.67 -10.43 5.11
N GLY A 43 4.37 -10.77 5.18
CA GLY A 43 3.70 -11.23 6.40
C GLY A 43 3.47 -10.15 7.47
N ARG A 44 3.74 -8.88 7.15
CA ARG A 44 3.63 -7.73 8.06
C ARG A 44 2.24 -7.09 7.97
N THR A 45 1.21 -7.88 8.28
CA THR A 45 -0.21 -7.53 8.05
C THR A 45 -0.62 -6.21 8.70
N THR A 46 -0.18 -5.93 9.94
CA THR A 46 -0.53 -4.66 10.62
C THR A 46 0.01 -3.44 9.87
N ARG A 47 1.25 -3.51 9.38
CA ARG A 47 1.84 -2.43 8.57
C ARG A 47 1.13 -2.30 7.22
N GLY A 48 0.82 -3.44 6.59
CA GLY A 48 0.03 -3.49 5.36
C GLY A 48 -1.31 -2.78 5.52
N LEU A 49 -2.08 -3.11 6.57
CA LEU A 49 -3.37 -2.50 6.85
C LEU A 49 -3.26 -0.98 7.04
N ILE A 50 -2.31 -0.50 7.83
CA ILE A 50 -2.10 0.93 8.06
C ILE A 50 -1.81 1.66 6.74
N ILE A 51 -0.89 1.12 5.93
CA ILE A 51 -0.53 1.71 4.63
C ILE A 51 -1.73 1.68 3.67
N SER A 52 -2.48 0.58 3.61
CA SER A 52 -3.66 0.46 2.75
C SER A 52 -4.73 1.47 3.12
N VAL A 53 -4.97 1.73 4.41
CA VAL A 53 -5.94 2.74 4.86
C VAL A 53 -5.47 4.13 4.44
N ILE A 54 -4.21 4.49 4.74
CA ILE A 54 -3.66 5.82 4.41
C ILE A 54 -3.70 6.06 2.90
N GLN A 55 -3.13 5.18 2.09
CA GLN A 55 -3.15 5.30 0.64
C GLN A 55 -4.57 5.23 0.08
N GLY A 56 -5.44 4.38 0.63
CA GLY A 56 -6.83 4.27 0.19
C GLY A 56 -7.60 5.58 0.39
N THR A 57 -7.39 6.26 1.52
CA THR A 57 -7.97 7.59 1.79
C THR A 57 -7.42 8.64 0.83
N LEU A 58 -6.11 8.67 0.61
CA LEU A 58 -5.48 9.62 -0.32
C LEU A 58 -5.99 9.41 -1.75
N LEU A 59 -5.92 8.19 -2.29
CA LEU A 59 -6.41 7.85 -3.63
C LEU A 59 -7.90 8.21 -3.81
N THR A 60 -8.74 7.91 -2.82
CA THR A 60 -10.17 8.26 -2.88
C THR A 60 -10.36 9.78 -2.92
N SER A 61 -9.61 10.52 -2.10
CA SER A 61 -9.60 11.98 -2.10
C SER A 61 -9.11 12.56 -3.44
N THR A 62 -8.08 11.95 -4.02
CA THR A 62 -7.52 12.34 -5.32
C THR A 62 -8.55 12.17 -6.43
N ILE A 63 -9.23 11.02 -6.47
CA ILE A 63 -10.30 10.72 -7.44
C ILE A 63 -11.47 11.68 -7.27
N TYR A 64 -11.92 11.90 -6.03
CA TYR A 64 -12.99 12.84 -5.73
C TYR A 64 -12.65 14.26 -6.21
N SER A 65 -11.45 14.73 -5.90
CA SER A 65 -10.96 16.06 -6.31
C SER A 65 -10.88 16.17 -7.83
N HIS A 66 -10.44 15.12 -8.52
CA HIS A 66 -10.40 15.09 -9.98
C HIS A 66 -11.80 15.23 -10.58
N PHE A 67 -12.79 14.48 -10.09
CA PHE A 67 -14.17 14.58 -10.59
C PHE A 67 -14.80 15.95 -10.32
N LYS A 68 -14.54 16.53 -9.15
CA LYS A 68 -15.03 17.88 -8.82
C LYS A 68 -14.39 18.95 -9.68
N TYR A 69 -13.07 18.88 -9.88
CA TYR A 69 -12.36 19.74 -10.83
C TYR A 69 -13.05 19.70 -12.19
N ARG A 70 -13.21 18.50 -12.77
CA ARG A 70 -13.83 18.34 -14.09
C ARG A 70 -15.26 18.86 -14.16
N TYR A 71 -16.04 18.66 -13.10
CA TYR A 71 -17.42 19.13 -13.03
C TYR A 71 -17.51 20.66 -13.07
N TYR A 72 -16.71 21.35 -12.26
CA TYR A 72 -16.73 22.82 -12.21
C TYR A 72 -16.09 23.46 -13.44
N ASP A 73 -15.05 22.84 -13.98
CA ASP A 73 -14.39 23.26 -15.23
C ASP A 73 -15.38 23.23 -16.39
N GLN A 74 -16.10 22.12 -16.57
CA GLN A 74 -17.12 22.00 -17.62
C GLN A 74 -18.30 22.97 -17.41
N ARG A 75 -18.68 23.26 -16.16
CA ARG A 75 -19.74 24.25 -15.88
C ARG A 75 -19.30 25.66 -16.20
N TYR A 76 -18.03 25.99 -15.96
CA TYR A 76 -17.48 27.29 -16.31
C TYR A 76 -17.54 27.51 -17.83
N ASP A 77 -17.18 26.50 -18.63
CA ASP A 77 -17.27 26.58 -20.10
C ASP A 77 -18.70 26.88 -20.60
N LEU A 78 -19.73 26.43 -19.88
CA LEU A 78 -21.13 26.62 -20.24
C LEU A 78 -21.74 27.92 -19.73
N THR A 79 -21.30 28.39 -18.56
CA THR A 79 -21.94 29.51 -17.83
C THR A 79 -21.10 30.77 -17.80
N ALA A 80 -19.80 30.66 -18.07
CA ALA A 80 -18.79 31.70 -17.84
C ALA A 80 -18.81 32.29 -16.42
N ASN A 81 -19.34 31.56 -15.43
CA ASN A 81 -19.45 32.03 -14.06
C ASN A 81 -18.10 31.98 -13.33
N PRO A 82 -17.54 33.11 -12.86
CA PRO A 82 -16.25 33.14 -12.15
C PRO A 82 -16.20 32.26 -10.88
N ASP A 83 -17.32 32.02 -10.20
CA ASP A 83 -17.35 31.13 -9.03
C ASP A 83 -17.03 29.67 -9.41
N ASP A 84 -17.50 29.21 -10.56
CA ASP A 84 -17.23 27.86 -11.05
C ASP A 84 -15.74 27.69 -11.41
N SER A 85 -15.09 28.71 -12.00
CA SER A 85 -13.64 28.65 -12.29
C SER A 85 -12.77 28.68 -11.03
N LEU A 86 -13.16 29.46 -10.01
CA LEU A 86 -12.48 29.47 -8.71
C LEU A 86 -12.56 28.09 -8.03
N ARG A 87 -13.72 27.45 -8.05
CA ARG A 87 -13.90 26.09 -7.51
C ARG A 87 -13.09 25.07 -8.29
N ALA A 88 -13.11 25.12 -9.61
CA ALA A 88 -12.32 24.23 -10.45
C ALA A 88 -10.83 24.31 -10.09
N ARG A 89 -10.29 25.54 -9.94
CA ARG A 89 -8.91 25.76 -9.51
C ARG A 89 -8.62 25.16 -8.13
N GLY A 90 -9.50 25.39 -7.15
CA GLY A 90 -9.32 24.82 -5.80
C GLY A 90 -9.24 23.28 -5.81
N PHE A 91 -10.10 22.61 -6.58
CA PHE A 91 -10.06 21.16 -6.72
C PHE A 91 -8.86 20.66 -7.54
N TYR A 92 -8.37 21.45 -8.50
CA TYR A 92 -7.15 21.15 -9.24
C TYR A 92 -5.92 21.16 -8.33
N ASP A 93 -5.78 22.20 -7.51
CA ASP A 93 -4.67 22.35 -6.56
C ASP A 93 -4.71 21.22 -5.53
N MET A 94 -5.88 20.95 -4.93
CA MET A 94 -6.06 19.86 -3.98
C MET A 94 -5.72 18.50 -4.58
N ARG A 95 -6.13 18.21 -5.83
CA ARG A 95 -5.77 16.98 -6.52
C ARG A 95 -4.25 16.84 -6.68
N ASN A 96 -3.57 17.91 -7.07
CA ASN A 96 -2.12 17.88 -7.28
C ASN A 96 -1.36 17.67 -5.96
N ASP A 97 -1.79 18.32 -4.88
CA ASP A 97 -1.23 18.10 -3.55
C ASP A 97 -1.43 16.65 -3.09
N LEU A 98 -2.64 16.11 -3.29
CA LEU A 98 -2.92 14.71 -2.95
C LEU A 98 -2.10 13.73 -3.79
N LEU A 99 -1.86 13.99 -5.08
CA LEU A 99 -0.99 13.17 -5.92
C LEU A 99 0.47 13.17 -5.42
N TRP A 100 0.96 14.30 -4.92
CA TRP A 100 2.28 14.37 -4.30
C TRP A 100 2.34 13.56 -3.01
N TRP A 101 1.30 13.63 -2.18
CA TRP A 101 1.20 12.81 -0.98
C TRP A 101 1.10 11.32 -1.30
N ASP A 102 0.30 10.93 -2.30
CA ASP A 102 0.20 9.55 -2.80
C ASP A 102 1.58 9.04 -3.24
N ALA A 103 2.30 9.80 -4.05
CA ALA A 103 3.64 9.44 -4.52
C ALA A 103 4.64 9.25 -3.37
N LEU A 104 4.58 10.13 -2.36
CA LEU A 104 5.41 10.03 -1.16
C LEU A 104 5.10 8.74 -0.38
N VAL A 105 3.82 8.46 -0.12
CA VAL A 105 3.40 7.28 0.65
C VAL A 105 3.71 5.98 -0.10
N ILE A 106 3.56 5.95 -1.42
CA ILE A 106 3.99 4.82 -2.26
C ILE A 106 5.49 4.59 -2.12
N THR A 107 6.30 5.65 -2.20
CA THR A 107 7.76 5.55 -2.07
C THR A 107 8.16 4.99 -0.70
N ILE A 108 7.58 5.49 0.39
CA ILE A 108 7.82 4.98 1.74
C ILE A 108 7.38 3.51 1.86
N SER A 109 6.22 3.17 1.30
CA SER A 109 5.69 1.80 1.32
C SER A 109 6.63 0.82 0.61
N VAL A 110 7.15 1.20 -0.56
CA VAL A 110 8.12 0.40 -1.33
C VAL A 110 9.42 0.21 -0.54
N ALA A 111 9.94 1.26 0.08
CA ALA A 111 11.15 1.19 0.91
C ALA A 111 10.95 0.27 2.13
N ASP A 112 9.82 0.40 2.84
CA ASP A 112 9.50 -0.49 3.96
C ASP A 112 9.33 -1.95 3.49
N ALA A 113 8.72 -2.18 2.33
CA ALA A 113 8.58 -3.52 1.75
C ALA A 113 9.91 -4.16 1.39
N TYR A 114 10.85 -3.39 0.84
CA TYR A 114 12.21 -3.83 0.57
C TYR A 114 12.91 -4.29 1.85
N VAL A 115 12.90 -3.46 2.89
CA VAL A 115 13.50 -3.80 4.20
C VAL A 115 12.82 -5.03 4.79
N GLY A 116 11.50 -5.09 4.73
CA GLY A 116 10.72 -6.23 5.20
C GLY A 116 11.09 -7.55 4.53
N ALA A 117 11.29 -7.54 3.22
CA ALA A 117 11.67 -8.74 2.47
C ALA A 117 13.09 -9.18 2.82
N LYS A 118 14.03 -8.23 2.93
CA LYS A 118 15.41 -8.52 3.36
C LYS A 118 15.50 -9.05 4.78
N MET A 119 14.54 -8.69 5.63
CA MET A 119 14.49 -9.12 7.03
C MET A 119 13.63 -10.38 7.26
N TYR A 120 12.99 -10.92 6.23
CA TYR A 120 11.97 -11.97 6.37
C TYR A 120 12.50 -13.30 6.94
N GLY A 121 13.81 -13.54 6.92
CA GLY A 121 14.47 -14.72 7.52
C GLY A 121 15.22 -14.46 8.83
N PHE A 122 15.41 -13.19 9.24
CA PHE A 122 16.18 -12.86 10.45
C PHE A 122 15.35 -12.93 11.74
N TYR A 123 14.02 -12.82 11.60
CA TYR A 123 13.06 -12.93 12.70
C TYR A 123 12.46 -14.33 12.72
N GLU A 124 13.24 -15.32 13.16
CA GLU A 124 12.74 -16.67 13.36
C GLU A 124 12.01 -16.72 14.70
N LYS A 125 10.73 -17.11 14.70
CA LYS A 125 9.99 -17.39 15.94
C LYS A 125 10.59 -18.63 16.58
N ALA A 126 11.17 -18.48 17.76
CA ALA A 126 11.63 -19.64 18.50
C ALA A 126 10.44 -20.51 18.96
N PRO A 127 10.64 -21.82 19.17
CA PRO A 127 9.56 -22.75 19.53
C PRO A 127 8.75 -22.34 20.78
N ASN A 128 9.34 -21.50 21.63
CA ASN A 128 8.82 -20.94 22.87
C ASN A 128 8.09 -19.59 22.70
N GLY A 129 7.87 -19.09 21.47
CA GLY A 129 7.10 -17.89 21.20
C GLY A 129 7.86 -16.56 21.33
N GLU A 130 9.15 -16.62 21.67
CA GLU A 130 10.03 -15.44 21.73
C GLU A 130 10.66 -15.16 20.36
N ASN A 131 10.74 -13.87 20.00
CA ASN A 131 11.47 -13.45 18.79
C ASN A 131 12.98 -13.65 19.05
N ARG A 132 13.61 -14.63 18.39
CA ARG A 132 15.07 -14.76 18.43
C ARG A 132 15.64 -14.13 17.17
N ILE A 133 16.66 -13.29 17.34
CA ILE A 133 17.46 -12.80 16.23
C ILE A 133 18.38 -13.96 15.84
N ASN A 134 18.14 -14.57 14.68
CA ASN A 134 19.06 -15.56 14.12
C ASN A 134 20.19 -14.80 13.42
N ILE A 135 21.36 -14.75 14.04
CA ILE A 135 22.51 -13.98 13.56
C ILE A 135 23.27 -14.71 12.43
N GLY A 136 22.83 -15.90 12.01
CA GLY A 136 23.47 -16.67 10.94
C GLY A 136 24.90 -17.13 11.26
N ILE A 137 25.30 -17.12 12.54
CA ILE A 137 26.60 -17.62 12.97
C ILE A 137 26.43 -19.11 13.32
N GLU A 138 26.66 -19.97 12.33
CA GLU A 138 26.84 -21.41 12.58
C GLU A 138 28.26 -21.62 13.13
N TYR A 139 28.36 -21.93 14.43
CA TYR A 139 29.60 -22.43 15.00
C TYR A 139 29.77 -23.90 14.59
N ASN A 140 30.61 -24.14 13.60
CA ASN A 140 31.17 -25.46 13.36
C ASN A 140 32.31 -25.69 14.35
N TRP A 141 32.15 -26.69 15.23
CA TRP A 141 33.23 -27.27 16.02
C TRP A 141 33.69 -28.56 15.36
#